data_AF-A0A968GL50-F1
#
_entry.id   AF-A0A968GL50-F1
#
_cell.length_a   1.000
_cell.length_b   1.000
_cell.length_c   1.000
_cell.angle_alpha   90.00
_cell.angle_beta   90.00
_cell.angle_gamma   90.00
#
_symmetry.space_group_name_H-M   'P 1'
#
loop_
_entity.id
_entity.type
_entity.pdbx_description
1 polymer ?
#
loop_
_entity_poly.entity_id
_entity_poly.type
_entity_poly.pdbx_seq_one_letter_code
_entity_poly.pdbx_strand_id
1 'polypeptide(L)'
;MSTTTLNAPKITNAFQWIGTHWFAVFLTIYGVWVFVPFLAPVFMQIGWTGAGRAVYFIYSFFCHQLPERSLFWFGEKTMYSLGEIQAVWQNTSNPMILRQFIGNEPMGWKVAWSDRMISFYTSVWLFAALWYPFRHTIKTLSWWGFVLLLLPMALDGGTHMVSDFAGIGNGFRDTNAWLAVLTNNTFPATFYAGDALGSFNSLMRFLTGLLAGLGLVWLAFPFINQSQVYNQQLDTLSHAKVIEQIKNQNTHSPGG
;
A
#
# COMPACT_ATOMS: atom_id res chain seq x y z
N MET A 1 3.71 -2.23 59.56
CA MET A 1 2.89 -1.50 58.57
C MET A 1 3.04 -2.19 57.23
N SER A 2 1.98 -2.85 56.77
CA SER A 2 1.98 -3.62 55.53
C SER A 2 1.98 -2.67 54.34
N THR A 3 3.00 -2.75 53.50
CA THR A 3 3.08 -2.06 52.21
C THR A 3 2.10 -2.72 51.25
N THR A 4 0.87 -2.22 51.20
CA THR A 4 -0.11 -2.61 50.18
C THR A 4 0.34 -2.01 48.86
N THR A 5 1.06 -2.80 48.04
CA THR A 5 1.29 -2.49 46.64
C THR A 5 -0.04 -2.55 45.91
N LEU A 6 -0.59 -1.37 45.58
CA LEU A 6 -1.74 -1.25 44.68
C LEU A 6 -1.29 -1.70 43.29
N ASN A 7 -1.51 -2.99 42.99
CA ASN A 7 -1.42 -3.50 41.64
C ASN A 7 -2.55 -2.86 40.82
N ALA A 8 -2.23 -1.82 40.06
CA ALA A 8 -3.08 -1.34 38.99
C ALA A 8 -3.44 -2.51 38.07
N PRO A 9 -4.69 -2.61 37.59
CA PRO A 9 -5.12 -3.75 36.79
C PRO A 9 -4.23 -3.89 35.54
N LYS A 10 -3.57 -5.04 35.41
CA LYS A 10 -2.80 -5.47 34.22
C LYS A 10 -3.72 -5.69 33.01
N ILE A 11 -4.45 -4.68 32.57
CA ILE A 11 -4.92 -4.68 31.18
C ILE A 11 -3.71 -4.22 30.39
N THR A 12 -2.76 -5.09 30.00
CA THR A 12 -1.69 -4.80 29.02
C THR A 12 -0.51 -5.76 29.10
N ASN A 13 -0.35 -6.63 28.11
CA ASN A 13 1.01 -7.11 27.76
C ASN A 13 1.16 -7.07 26.24
N ALA A 14 0.19 -7.64 25.52
CA ALA A 14 0.19 -7.60 24.05
C ALA A 14 0.06 -6.18 23.48
N PHE A 15 -0.92 -5.37 23.94
CA PHE A 15 -1.12 -4.02 23.40
C PHE A 15 0.05 -3.07 23.69
N GLN A 16 0.60 -3.12 24.90
CA GLN A 16 1.82 -2.38 25.26
C GLN A 16 3.00 -2.83 24.40
N TRP A 17 3.20 -4.15 24.26
CA TRP A 17 4.26 -4.68 23.40
C TRP A 17 4.11 -4.24 21.94
N ILE A 18 2.88 -4.29 21.39
CA ILE A 18 2.58 -3.81 20.03
C ILE A 18 2.89 -2.31 19.93
N GLY A 19 2.53 -1.51 20.92
CA GLY A 19 2.84 -0.08 20.94
C GLY A 19 4.35 0.19 20.92
N THR A 20 5.12 -0.50 21.77
CA THR A 20 6.58 -0.38 21.84
C THR A 20 7.27 -0.89 20.58
N HIS A 21 6.73 -1.93 19.94
CA HIS A 21 7.31 -2.57 18.75
C HIS A 21 6.55 -2.25 17.46
N TRP A 22 5.78 -1.15 17.45
CA TRP A 22 4.84 -0.83 16.38
C TRP A 22 5.47 -0.88 14.99
N PHE A 23 6.72 -0.43 14.86
CA PHE A 23 7.42 -0.38 13.59
C PHE A 23 7.76 -1.78 13.08
N ALA A 24 8.25 -2.67 13.96
CA ALA A 24 8.53 -4.06 13.59
C ALA A 24 7.24 -4.83 13.27
N VAL A 25 6.17 -4.57 14.04
CA VAL A 25 4.84 -5.12 13.78
C VAL A 25 4.32 -4.65 12.43
N PHE A 26 4.40 -3.34 12.14
CA PHE A 26 4.04 -2.77 10.85
C PHE A 26 4.83 -3.43 9.72
N LEU A 27 6.17 -3.43 9.79
CA LEU A 27 7.03 -3.94 8.73
C LEU A 27 6.75 -5.42 8.44
N THR A 28 6.44 -6.19 9.47
CA THR A 28 6.11 -7.62 9.35
C THR A 28 4.73 -7.83 8.76
N ILE A 29 3.68 -7.30 9.39
CA ILE A 29 2.29 -7.54 8.96
C ILE A 29 2.03 -6.91 7.59
N TYR A 30 2.46 -5.66 7.41
CA TYR A 30 2.32 -4.97 6.14
C TYR A 30 3.23 -5.59 5.06
N GLY A 31 4.43 -6.06 5.43
CA GLY A 31 5.30 -6.79 4.53
C GLY A 31 4.66 -8.09 4.03
N VAL A 32 4.05 -8.87 4.92
CA VAL A 32 3.27 -10.06 4.53
C VAL A 32 2.13 -9.67 3.58
N TRP A 33 1.36 -8.64 3.93
CA TRP A 33 0.32 -8.10 3.05
C TRP A 33 0.87 -7.69 1.68
N VAL A 34 2.10 -7.20 1.63
CA VAL A 34 2.75 -6.75 0.40
C VAL A 34 3.31 -7.88 -0.45
N PHE A 35 3.88 -8.91 0.15
CA PHE A 35 4.63 -9.92 -0.61
C PHE A 35 3.81 -11.18 -0.94
N VAL A 36 2.74 -11.48 -0.20
CA VAL A 36 1.87 -12.63 -0.47
C VAL A 36 1.29 -12.65 -1.90
N PRO A 37 0.89 -11.52 -2.53
CA PRO A 37 0.36 -11.51 -3.89
C PRO A 37 1.31 -12.03 -4.96
N PHE A 38 2.62 -11.90 -4.72
CA PHE A 38 3.66 -12.45 -5.60
C PHE A 38 3.80 -13.96 -5.46
N LEU A 39 3.31 -14.56 -4.37
CA LEU A 39 3.26 -16.02 -4.22
C LEU A 39 2.14 -16.65 -5.04
N ALA A 40 1.10 -15.89 -5.42
CA ALA A 40 -0.01 -16.40 -6.24
C ALA A 40 0.48 -17.07 -7.54
N PRO A 41 1.27 -16.41 -8.41
CA PRO A 41 1.78 -17.07 -9.61
C PRO A 41 2.74 -18.23 -9.31
N VAL A 42 3.51 -18.18 -8.21
CA VAL A 42 4.40 -19.28 -7.80
C VAL A 42 3.58 -20.53 -7.45
N PHE A 43 2.51 -20.38 -6.66
CA PHE A 43 1.63 -21.49 -6.33
C PHE A 43 0.95 -22.06 -7.56
N MET A 44 0.55 -21.22 -8.51
CA MET A 44 -0.04 -21.70 -9.75
C MET A 44 0.98 -22.49 -10.60
N GLN A 45 2.22 -21.99 -10.71
CA GLN A 45 3.31 -22.64 -11.44
C GLN A 45 3.66 -24.03 -10.89
N ILE A 46 3.69 -24.20 -9.56
CA ILE A 46 4.04 -25.49 -8.93
C ILE A 46 2.85 -26.44 -8.77
N GLY A 47 1.68 -26.09 -9.32
CA GLY A 47 0.48 -26.93 -9.27
C GLY A 47 -0.34 -26.80 -7.97
N TRP A 48 0.06 -25.93 -7.03
CA TRP A 48 -0.69 -25.62 -5.80
C TRP A 48 -1.85 -24.66 -6.08
N THR A 49 -2.71 -25.02 -7.04
CA THR A 49 -3.75 -24.15 -7.61
C THR A 49 -4.77 -23.68 -6.57
N GLY A 50 -5.09 -24.50 -5.57
CA GLY A 50 -5.97 -24.11 -4.46
C GLY A 50 -5.41 -22.93 -3.64
N ALA A 51 -4.12 -22.98 -3.30
CA ALA A 51 -3.45 -21.89 -2.58
C ALA A 51 -3.34 -20.62 -3.44
N GLY A 52 -2.96 -20.77 -4.71
CA GLY A 52 -2.90 -19.64 -5.65
C GLY A 52 -4.25 -18.94 -5.80
N ARG A 53 -5.33 -19.70 -6.03
CA ARG A 53 -6.71 -19.18 -6.13
C ARG A 53 -7.19 -18.52 -4.84
N ALA A 54 -6.81 -19.05 -3.67
CA ALA A 54 -7.12 -18.41 -2.40
C ALA A 54 -6.46 -17.03 -2.28
N VAL A 55 -5.19 -16.90 -2.69
CA VAL A 55 -4.51 -15.59 -2.72
C VAL A 55 -5.22 -14.62 -3.68
N TYR A 56 -5.52 -15.03 -4.92
CA TYR A 56 -6.27 -14.18 -5.85
C TYR A 56 -7.61 -13.73 -5.28
N PHE A 57 -8.36 -14.65 -4.67
CA PHE A 57 -9.65 -14.36 -4.04
C PHE A 57 -9.53 -13.34 -2.92
N ILE A 58 -8.63 -13.55 -1.94
CA ILE A 58 -8.44 -12.63 -0.80
C ILE A 58 -8.08 -11.23 -1.29
N TYR A 59 -7.16 -11.12 -2.24
CA TYR A 59 -6.72 -9.83 -2.75
C TYR A 59 -7.72 -9.19 -3.72
N SER A 60 -8.73 -9.93 -4.20
CA SER A 60 -9.72 -9.40 -5.14
C SER A 60 -10.64 -8.35 -4.51
N PHE A 61 -10.76 -8.36 -3.17
CA PHE A 61 -11.48 -7.36 -2.39
C PHE A 61 -10.76 -6.02 -2.31
N PHE A 62 -9.44 -5.99 -2.57
CA PHE A 62 -8.59 -4.81 -2.39
C PHE A 62 -8.02 -4.29 -3.71
N CYS A 63 -7.96 -5.15 -4.73
CA CYS A 63 -7.51 -4.81 -6.06
C CYS A 63 -8.43 -5.45 -7.09
N HIS A 64 -8.78 -4.72 -8.15
CA HIS A 64 -9.55 -5.28 -9.26
C HIS A 64 -8.80 -6.39 -10.01
N GLN A 65 -7.46 -6.43 -9.93
CA GLN A 65 -6.60 -7.44 -10.56
C GLN A 65 -6.88 -7.62 -12.05
N LEU A 66 -7.05 -6.53 -12.79
CA LEU A 66 -7.30 -6.62 -14.22
C LEU A 66 -6.01 -7.13 -14.90
N PRO A 67 -6.10 -8.19 -15.73
CA PRO A 67 -4.94 -8.88 -16.27
C PRO A 67 -4.05 -7.96 -17.12
N GLU A 68 -4.63 -7.10 -17.96
CA GLU A 68 -3.92 -6.15 -18.82
C GLU A 68 -3.17 -5.06 -18.04
N ARG A 69 -3.44 -4.96 -16.73
CA ARG A 69 -2.82 -4.03 -15.77
C ARG A 69 -1.98 -4.75 -14.70
N SER A 70 -1.75 -6.05 -14.83
CA SER A 70 -1.03 -6.88 -13.86
C SER A 70 0.26 -7.47 -14.44
N LEU A 71 1.26 -7.72 -13.60
CA LEU A 71 2.49 -8.38 -14.03
C LEU A 71 2.28 -9.90 -14.13
N PHE A 72 2.80 -10.54 -15.16
CA PHE A 72 2.79 -11.99 -15.35
C PHE A 72 4.17 -12.59 -15.10
N TRP A 73 4.19 -13.74 -14.42
CA TRP A 73 5.38 -14.53 -14.15
C TRP A 73 5.29 -15.89 -14.83
N PHE A 74 6.44 -16.46 -15.18
CA PHE A 74 6.56 -17.77 -15.82
C PHE A 74 5.93 -17.88 -17.21
N GLY A 75 5.70 -16.75 -17.87
CA GLY A 75 5.23 -16.65 -19.24
C GLY A 75 6.22 -15.95 -20.16
N GLU A 76 5.85 -15.82 -21.44
CA GLU A 76 6.67 -15.16 -22.46
C GLU A 76 6.86 -13.65 -22.22
N LYS A 77 5.88 -12.98 -21.60
CA LYS A 77 5.89 -11.54 -21.35
C LYS A 77 5.54 -11.24 -19.90
N THR A 78 6.07 -10.12 -19.41
CA THR A 78 5.76 -9.63 -18.07
C THR A 78 4.41 -8.91 -18.00
N MET A 79 3.83 -8.53 -19.13
CA MET A 79 2.54 -7.86 -19.22
C MET A 79 1.96 -8.10 -20.62
N TYR A 80 0.66 -8.32 -20.69
CA TYR A 80 -0.04 -8.61 -21.94
C TYR A 80 -1.10 -7.56 -22.21
N SER A 81 -1.29 -7.21 -23.48
CA SER A 81 -2.34 -6.32 -23.90
C SER A 81 -3.72 -6.94 -23.71
N LEU A 82 -4.75 -6.09 -23.62
CA LEU A 82 -6.13 -6.54 -23.53
C LEU A 82 -6.52 -7.47 -24.68
N GLY A 83 -6.08 -7.15 -25.91
CA GLY A 83 -6.35 -7.97 -27.09
C GLY A 83 -5.73 -9.37 -27.00
N GLU A 84 -4.49 -9.48 -26.50
CA GLU A 84 -3.84 -10.78 -26.29
C GLU A 84 -4.58 -11.62 -25.23
N ILE A 85 -5.03 -10.99 -24.16
CA ILE A 85 -5.81 -11.66 -23.11
C ILE A 85 -7.16 -12.13 -23.66
N GLN A 86 -7.86 -11.28 -24.40
CA GLN A 86 -9.16 -11.62 -24.99
C GLN A 86 -9.05 -12.73 -26.04
N ALA A 87 -7.91 -12.85 -26.73
CA ALA A 87 -7.66 -13.90 -27.71
C ALA A 87 -7.58 -15.32 -27.10
N VAL A 88 -7.19 -15.44 -25.81
CA VAL A 88 -7.02 -16.75 -25.14
C VAL A 88 -8.00 -17.00 -23.99
N TRP A 89 -8.86 -16.02 -23.69
CA TRP A 89 -9.86 -16.11 -22.63
C TRP A 89 -11.27 -15.94 -23.19
N GLN A 90 -11.79 -14.71 -23.12
CA GLN A 90 -13.11 -14.34 -23.58
C GLN A 90 -13.02 -12.91 -24.09
N ASN A 91 -13.64 -12.64 -25.24
CA ASN A 91 -13.83 -11.28 -25.70
C ASN A 91 -14.93 -10.62 -24.86
N THR A 92 -14.55 -10.12 -23.69
CA THR A 92 -15.45 -9.52 -22.72
C THR A 92 -15.05 -8.08 -22.45
N SER A 93 -16.02 -7.18 -22.55
CA SER A 93 -15.93 -5.81 -22.05
C SER A 93 -16.34 -5.72 -20.58
N ASN A 94 -16.89 -6.79 -20.00
CA ASN A 94 -17.31 -6.82 -18.59
C ASN A 94 -16.08 -7.00 -17.69
N PRO A 95 -15.71 -5.97 -16.88
CA PRO A 95 -14.53 -6.03 -16.02
C PRO A 95 -14.58 -7.18 -15.00
N MET A 96 -15.80 -7.59 -14.59
CA MET A 96 -15.99 -8.65 -13.60
C MET A 96 -15.70 -10.05 -14.17
N ILE A 97 -15.83 -10.22 -15.48
CA ILE A 97 -15.42 -11.45 -16.18
C ILE A 97 -13.94 -11.37 -16.54
N LEU A 98 -13.48 -10.21 -17.04
CA LEU A 98 -12.09 -9.99 -17.43
C LEU A 98 -11.11 -10.28 -16.29
N ARG A 99 -11.42 -9.80 -15.08
CA ARG A 99 -10.57 -10.02 -13.89
C ARG A 99 -10.43 -11.49 -13.46
N GLN A 100 -11.31 -12.38 -13.93
CA GLN A 100 -11.24 -13.82 -13.63
C GLN A 100 -10.09 -14.51 -14.36
N PHE A 101 -9.58 -13.92 -15.44
CA PHE A 101 -8.41 -14.44 -16.12
C PHE A 101 -7.17 -14.28 -15.21
N ILE A 102 -6.73 -15.40 -14.63
CA ILE A 102 -5.54 -15.47 -13.77
C ILE A 102 -4.26 -15.71 -14.58
N GLY A 103 -4.36 -16.41 -15.71
CA GLY A 103 -3.23 -16.86 -16.50
C GLY A 103 -3.41 -18.26 -17.05
N ASN A 104 -2.45 -18.71 -17.85
CA ASN A 104 -2.39 -20.04 -18.47
C ASN A 104 -0.92 -20.44 -18.68
N GLU A 105 -0.66 -21.66 -19.15
CA GLU A 105 0.73 -22.12 -19.32
C GLU A 105 1.57 -21.24 -20.28
N PRO A 106 1.08 -20.82 -21.46
CA PRO A 106 1.87 -19.96 -22.35
C PRO A 106 2.14 -18.54 -21.79
N MET A 107 1.14 -17.93 -21.16
CA MET A 107 1.24 -16.56 -20.65
C MET A 107 1.79 -16.46 -19.23
N GLY A 108 1.94 -17.61 -18.57
CA GLY A 108 2.19 -17.67 -17.14
C GLY A 108 0.99 -17.15 -16.34
N TRP A 109 1.26 -16.72 -15.11
CA TRP A 109 0.25 -16.35 -14.13
C TRP A 109 0.49 -14.93 -13.62
N LYS A 110 -0.58 -14.16 -13.49
CA LYS A 110 -0.48 -12.78 -13.01
C LYS A 110 -0.17 -12.71 -11.52
N VAL A 111 0.54 -11.70 -11.07
CA VAL A 111 0.59 -11.33 -9.65
C VAL A 111 -0.83 -10.96 -9.20
N ALA A 112 -1.22 -11.27 -7.96
CA ALA A 112 -2.56 -10.95 -7.43
C ALA A 112 -2.78 -9.44 -7.13
N TRP A 113 -2.16 -8.58 -7.93
CA TRP A 113 -2.22 -7.13 -7.89
C TRP A 113 -2.04 -6.52 -9.28
N SER A 114 -2.64 -5.34 -9.47
CA SER A 114 -2.26 -4.46 -10.58
C SER A 114 -0.93 -3.76 -10.29
N ASP A 115 -0.30 -3.26 -11.35
CA ASP A 115 0.95 -2.50 -11.25
C ASP A 115 0.85 -1.25 -10.36
N ARG A 116 -0.27 -0.54 -10.37
CA ARG A 116 -0.53 0.57 -9.43
C ARG A 116 -0.50 0.11 -7.98
N MET A 117 -1.10 -1.04 -7.68
CA MET A 117 -1.13 -1.60 -6.32
C MET A 117 0.25 -2.08 -5.90
N ILE A 118 0.97 -2.77 -6.80
CA ILE A 118 2.38 -3.11 -6.59
C ILE A 118 3.18 -1.85 -6.24
N SER A 119 3.06 -0.81 -7.06
CA SER A 119 3.78 0.45 -6.85
C SER A 119 3.46 1.07 -5.49
N PHE A 120 2.19 1.34 -5.22
CA PHE A 120 1.78 2.04 -4.00
C PHE A 120 2.14 1.25 -2.73
N TYR A 121 1.68 0.00 -2.61
CA TYR A 121 1.85 -0.79 -1.39
C TYR A 121 3.32 -1.14 -1.14
N THR A 122 4.08 -1.52 -2.18
CA THR A 122 5.52 -1.81 -2.03
C THR A 122 6.30 -0.55 -1.65
N SER A 123 5.93 0.61 -2.22
CA SER A 123 6.58 1.88 -1.89
C SER A 123 6.35 2.29 -0.44
N VAL A 124 5.13 2.10 0.10
CA VAL A 124 4.87 2.35 1.53
C VAL A 124 5.76 1.47 2.41
N TRP A 125 5.88 0.18 2.11
CA TRP A 125 6.73 -0.72 2.88
C TRP A 125 8.22 -0.35 2.77
N LEU A 126 8.69 -0.06 1.56
CA LEU A 126 10.06 0.35 1.28
C LEU A 126 10.42 1.66 1.96
N PHE A 127 9.60 2.71 1.78
CA PHE A 127 9.87 4.00 2.42
C PHE A 127 9.76 3.94 3.93
N ALA A 128 8.89 3.09 4.49
CA ALA A 128 8.88 2.84 5.93
C ALA A 128 10.21 2.27 6.43
N ALA A 129 10.73 1.25 5.74
CA ALA A 129 12.04 0.66 6.04
C ALA A 129 13.18 1.68 5.91
N LEU A 130 13.18 2.46 4.83
CA LEU A 130 14.18 3.51 4.58
C LEU A 130 14.08 4.67 5.59
N TRP A 131 12.87 5.01 6.05
CA TRP A 131 12.64 6.08 7.01
C TRP A 131 13.20 5.74 8.40
N TYR A 132 13.14 4.48 8.82
CA TYR A 132 13.51 4.07 10.18
C TYR A 132 14.89 4.54 10.66
N PRO A 133 16.01 4.39 9.91
CA PRO A 133 17.31 4.91 10.34
C PRO A 133 17.33 6.45 10.51
N PHE A 134 16.44 7.17 9.81
CA PHE A 134 16.34 8.63 9.83
C PHE A 134 15.15 9.14 10.66
N ARG A 135 14.48 8.28 11.44
CA ARG A 135 13.25 8.61 12.19
C ARG A 135 13.38 9.75 13.20
N HIS A 136 14.61 10.07 13.61
CA HIS A 136 14.90 11.16 14.54
C HIS A 136 15.24 12.49 13.85
N THR A 137 15.50 12.48 12.54
CA THR A 137 15.90 13.67 11.77
C THR A 137 14.80 14.12 10.79
N ILE A 138 14.05 13.18 10.22
CA ILE A 138 12.96 13.49 9.30
C ILE A 138 11.77 14.06 10.06
N LYS A 139 11.42 15.32 9.73
CA LYS A 139 10.24 16.00 10.24
C LYS A 139 8.98 15.54 9.51
N THR A 140 7.85 15.65 10.20
CA THR A 140 6.51 15.37 9.64
C THR A 140 6.25 16.26 8.43
N LEU A 141 5.81 15.62 7.35
CA LEU A 141 5.40 16.34 6.15
C LEU A 141 4.18 17.24 6.46
N SER A 142 4.14 18.44 5.88
CA SER A 142 2.95 19.30 5.99
C SER A 142 1.77 18.65 5.25
N TRP A 143 0.54 18.98 5.67
CA TRP A 143 -0.65 18.44 5.01
C TRP A 143 -0.71 18.82 3.51
N TRP A 144 -0.24 20.03 3.15
CA TRP A 144 -0.13 20.46 1.77
C TRP A 144 0.95 19.70 0.98
N GLY A 145 2.08 19.40 1.61
CA GLY A 145 3.11 18.54 1.00
C GLY A 145 2.57 17.12 0.75
N PHE A 146 1.80 16.58 1.69
CA PHE A 146 1.14 15.29 1.51
C PHE A 146 0.13 15.32 0.36
N VAL A 147 -0.74 16.34 0.31
CA VAL A 147 -1.71 16.52 -0.78
C VAL A 147 -0.99 16.61 -2.12
N LEU A 148 0.13 17.35 -2.21
CA LEU A 148 0.91 17.47 -3.45
C LEU A 148 1.46 16.12 -3.93
N LEU A 149 1.91 15.25 -3.02
CA LEU A 149 2.42 13.92 -3.36
C LEU A 149 1.30 12.91 -3.67
N LEU A 150 0.13 13.07 -3.06
CA LEU A 150 -1.03 12.20 -3.28
C LEU A 150 -1.79 12.55 -4.57
N LEU A 151 -1.87 13.83 -4.90
CA LEU A 151 -2.68 14.37 -6.00
C LEU A 151 -2.39 13.70 -7.35
N PRO A 152 -1.13 13.43 -7.76
CA PRO A 152 -0.86 12.73 -9.02
C PRO A 152 -1.54 11.37 -9.11
N MET A 153 -1.59 10.58 -8.02
CA MET A 153 -2.26 9.28 -8.00
C MET A 153 -3.79 9.44 -8.05
N ALA A 154 -4.33 10.46 -7.38
CA ALA A 154 -5.75 10.76 -7.45
C ALA A 154 -6.19 11.15 -8.87
N LEU A 155 -5.39 11.96 -9.57
CA LEU A 155 -5.65 12.36 -10.96
C LEU A 155 -5.47 11.19 -11.93
N ASP A 156 -4.39 10.41 -11.81
CA ASP A 156 -4.17 9.23 -12.65
C ASP A 156 -5.29 8.19 -12.44
N GLY A 157 -5.64 7.89 -11.19
CA GLY A 157 -6.74 7.00 -10.85
C GLY A 157 -8.10 7.48 -11.32
N GLY A 158 -8.40 8.77 -11.07
CA GLY A 158 -9.66 9.38 -11.46
C GLY A 158 -9.83 9.43 -12.98
N THR A 159 -8.78 9.80 -13.73
CA THR A 159 -8.85 9.84 -15.19
C THR A 159 -8.97 8.44 -15.81
N HIS A 160 -8.31 7.42 -15.25
CA HIS A 160 -8.55 6.03 -15.64
C HIS A 160 -9.99 5.59 -15.36
N MET A 161 -10.54 5.90 -14.18
CA MET A 161 -11.92 5.58 -13.84
C MET A 161 -12.92 6.24 -14.81
N VAL A 162 -12.72 7.51 -15.14
CA VAL A 162 -13.55 8.23 -16.12
C VAL A 162 -13.40 7.63 -17.52
N SER A 163 -12.18 7.26 -17.91
CA SER A 163 -11.91 6.60 -19.19
C SER A 163 -12.64 5.26 -19.29
N ASP A 164 -12.64 4.48 -18.22
CA ASP A 164 -13.24 3.15 -18.15
C ASP A 164 -14.79 3.21 -18.25
N PHE A 165 -15.43 4.37 -18.07
CA PHE A 165 -16.88 4.55 -18.34
C PHE A 165 -17.27 4.44 -19.81
N ALA A 166 -16.32 4.64 -20.74
CA ALA A 166 -16.53 4.34 -22.15
C ALA A 166 -16.43 2.83 -22.45
N GLY A 167 -16.14 2.00 -21.43
CA GLY A 167 -15.81 0.59 -21.54
C GLY A 167 -14.30 0.36 -21.53
N ILE A 168 -13.85 -0.71 -20.86
CA ILE A 168 -12.44 -1.10 -20.79
C ILE A 168 -11.90 -1.32 -22.21
N GLY A 169 -10.81 -0.65 -22.57
CA GLY A 169 -10.21 -0.72 -23.90
C GLY A 169 -10.76 0.28 -24.93
N ASN A 170 -11.78 1.07 -24.58
CA ASN A 170 -12.42 2.04 -25.48
C ASN A 170 -12.29 3.50 -25.03
N GLY A 171 -11.65 3.75 -23.89
CA GLY A 171 -11.60 5.08 -23.29
C GLY A 171 -10.45 5.94 -23.83
N PHE A 172 -10.49 7.24 -23.51
CA PHE A 172 -9.46 8.18 -23.99
C PHE A 172 -8.06 7.89 -23.43
N ARG A 173 -7.95 7.18 -22.30
CA ARG A 173 -6.68 6.71 -21.74
C ARG A 173 -6.15 5.47 -22.46
N ASP A 174 -6.96 4.74 -23.22
CA ASP A 174 -6.48 3.55 -23.93
C ASP A 174 -5.66 3.91 -25.17
N THR A 175 -5.98 5.02 -25.83
CA THR A 175 -5.18 5.52 -26.96
C THR A 175 -4.19 6.62 -26.55
N ASN A 176 -4.52 7.37 -25.50
CA ASN A 176 -3.88 8.64 -25.14
C ASN A 176 -3.65 9.57 -26.35
N ALA A 177 -4.60 9.62 -27.29
CA ALA A 177 -4.51 10.48 -28.47
C ALA A 177 -4.33 11.96 -28.10
N TRP A 178 -4.91 12.40 -26.98
CA TRP A 178 -4.72 13.73 -26.41
C TRP A 178 -3.23 14.02 -26.11
N LEU A 179 -2.49 13.03 -25.57
CA LEU A 179 -1.07 13.16 -25.27
C LEU A 179 -0.24 13.15 -26.55
N ALA A 180 -0.61 12.32 -27.53
CA ALA A 180 0.04 12.28 -28.82
C ALA A 180 -0.05 13.64 -29.55
N VAL A 181 -1.21 14.30 -29.50
CA VAL A 181 -1.40 15.67 -30.03
C VAL A 181 -0.52 16.67 -29.27
N LEU A 182 -0.55 16.66 -27.94
CA LEU A 182 0.23 17.59 -27.11
C LEU A 182 1.75 17.46 -27.32
N THR A 183 2.22 16.24 -27.60
CA THR A 183 3.64 15.94 -27.79
C THR A 183 4.03 15.89 -29.26
N ASN A 184 3.14 16.28 -30.17
CA ASN A 184 3.34 16.23 -31.62
C ASN A 184 3.89 14.87 -32.11
N ASN A 185 3.36 13.77 -31.58
CA ASN A 185 3.76 12.39 -31.89
C ASN A 185 5.28 12.12 -31.76
N THR A 186 5.96 12.78 -30.81
CA THR A 186 7.41 12.61 -30.60
C THR A 186 7.79 11.20 -30.14
N PHE A 187 6.88 10.48 -29.45
CA PHE A 187 7.16 9.14 -28.93
C PHE A 187 6.61 8.02 -29.84
N PRO A 188 7.08 6.77 -29.69
CA PRO A 188 6.52 5.64 -30.41
C PRO A 188 5.04 5.40 -30.09
N ALA A 189 4.27 4.83 -31.03
CA ALA A 189 2.85 4.51 -30.83
C ALA A 189 2.58 3.64 -29.58
N THR A 190 3.51 2.72 -29.27
CA THR A 190 3.47 1.85 -28.09
C THR A 190 3.63 2.59 -26.76
N PHE A 191 4.18 3.81 -26.77
CA PHE A 191 4.23 4.66 -25.58
C PHE A 191 2.86 5.25 -25.28
N TYR A 192 2.11 5.68 -26.31
CA TYR A 192 0.81 6.33 -26.11
C TYR A 192 -0.29 5.32 -25.81
N ALA A 193 -0.39 4.24 -26.57
CA ALA A 193 -1.54 3.35 -26.52
C ALA A 193 -1.34 2.16 -25.56
N GLY A 194 -2.41 1.85 -24.83
CA GLY A 194 -2.57 0.65 -24.03
C GLY A 194 -1.89 0.70 -22.66
N ASP A 195 -1.93 -0.46 -22.02
CA ASP A 195 -1.53 -0.63 -20.62
C ASP A 195 -0.21 -1.38 -20.43
N ALA A 196 0.46 -1.72 -21.54
CA ALA A 196 1.70 -2.47 -21.55
C ALA A 196 2.83 -1.79 -20.75
N LEU A 197 3.76 -2.60 -20.25
CA LEU A 197 4.90 -2.11 -19.50
C LEU A 197 5.72 -1.14 -20.37
N GLY A 198 5.96 0.06 -19.84
CA GLY A 198 6.64 1.14 -20.57
C GLY A 198 5.71 2.08 -21.36
N SER A 199 4.40 1.80 -21.43
CA SER A 199 3.42 2.78 -21.91
C SER A 199 3.26 3.93 -20.91
N PHE A 200 2.72 5.05 -21.38
CA PHE A 200 2.40 6.20 -20.55
C PHE A 200 1.49 5.81 -19.38
N ASN A 201 0.47 4.97 -19.60
CA ASN A 201 -0.43 4.51 -18.55
C ASN A 201 0.31 3.72 -17.47
N SER A 202 1.14 2.74 -17.87
CA SER A 202 1.90 1.94 -16.91
C SER A 202 2.90 2.82 -16.15
N LEU A 203 3.61 3.71 -16.84
CA LEU A 203 4.56 4.62 -16.20
C LEU A 203 3.89 5.55 -15.19
N MET A 204 2.74 6.14 -15.53
CA MET A 204 1.98 6.98 -14.59
C MET A 204 1.48 6.16 -13.39
N ARG A 205 0.99 4.94 -13.61
CA ARG A 205 0.57 4.04 -12.51
C ARG A 205 1.71 3.74 -11.54
N PHE A 206 2.93 3.50 -12.04
CA PHE A 206 4.12 3.31 -11.21
C PHE A 206 4.55 4.60 -10.50
N LEU A 207 4.78 5.69 -11.25
CA LEU A 207 5.31 6.94 -10.68
C LEU A 207 4.37 7.54 -9.64
N THR A 208 3.07 7.58 -9.93
CA THR A 208 2.09 8.18 -9.02
C THR A 208 1.88 7.33 -7.77
N GLY A 209 1.90 5.99 -7.89
CA GLY A 209 1.89 5.07 -6.75
C GLY A 209 3.10 5.25 -5.82
N LEU A 210 4.30 5.42 -6.40
CA LEU A 210 5.54 5.68 -5.65
C LEU A 210 5.45 6.98 -4.85
N LEU A 211 5.00 8.06 -5.50
CA LEU A 211 4.83 9.38 -4.85
C LEU A 211 3.80 9.33 -3.73
N ALA A 212 2.66 8.68 -3.96
CA ALA A 212 1.63 8.52 -2.93
C ALA A 212 2.13 7.70 -1.74
N GLY A 213 2.89 6.62 -1.99
CA GLY A 213 3.51 5.81 -0.93
C GLY A 213 4.53 6.60 -0.12
N LEU A 214 5.39 7.39 -0.78
CA LEU A 214 6.33 8.31 -0.13
C LEU A 214 5.59 9.33 0.74
N GLY A 215 4.57 9.98 0.19
CA GLY A 215 3.78 10.98 0.90
C GLY A 215 3.13 10.41 2.14
N LEU A 216 2.54 9.22 2.04
CA LEU A 216 1.90 8.55 3.18
C LEU A 216 2.90 8.26 4.30
N VAL A 217 4.06 7.70 3.97
CA VAL A 217 5.08 7.39 4.98
C VAL A 217 5.63 8.66 5.60
N TRP A 218 5.99 9.66 4.79
CA TRP A 218 6.59 10.91 5.26
C TRP A 218 5.65 11.73 6.15
N LEU A 219 4.34 11.59 5.95
CA LEU A 219 3.34 12.17 6.86
C LEU A 219 3.14 11.30 8.11
N ALA A 220 2.73 10.04 7.93
CA ALA A 220 2.19 9.22 9.02
C ALA A 220 3.28 8.75 9.99
N PHE A 221 4.47 8.36 9.51
CA PHE A 221 5.48 7.72 10.35
C PHE A 221 6.14 8.69 11.33
N PRO A 222 6.62 9.88 10.90
CA PRO A 222 7.06 10.89 11.84
C PRO A 222 5.97 11.29 12.84
N PHE A 223 4.72 11.41 12.40
CA PHE A 223 3.59 11.77 13.26
C PHE A 223 3.36 10.71 14.35
N ILE A 224 3.28 9.43 13.98
CA ILE A 224 3.13 8.31 14.93
C ILE A 224 4.31 8.29 15.91
N ASN A 225 5.53 8.39 15.41
CA ASN A 225 6.74 8.37 16.25
C ASN A 225 6.76 9.54 17.26
N GLN A 226 6.43 10.75 16.82
CA GLN A 226 6.34 11.92 17.71
C GLN A 226 5.22 11.75 18.74
N SER A 227 4.05 11.25 18.34
CA SER A 227 2.94 11.01 19.26
C SER A 227 3.31 10.02 20.37
N GLN A 228 4.10 8.99 20.06
CA GLN A 228 4.59 8.04 21.06
C GLN A 228 5.56 8.67 22.05
N VAL A 229 6.51 9.48 21.55
CA VAL A 229 7.44 10.21 22.42
C VAL A 229 6.68 11.16 23.35
N TYR A 230 5.69 11.89 22.84
CA TYR A 230 4.87 12.78 23.66
C TYR A 230 4.04 12.02 24.68
N ASN A 231 3.44 10.89 24.31
CA ASN A 231 2.67 10.08 25.26
C ASN A 231 3.56 9.55 26.40
N GLN A 232 4.78 9.09 26.10
CA GLN A 232 5.75 8.67 27.12
C GLN A 232 6.14 9.83 28.06
N GLN A 233 6.33 11.03 27.52
CA GLN A 233 6.59 12.22 28.33
C GLN A 233 5.39 12.60 29.21
N LEU A 234 4.16 12.50 28.69
CA LEU A 234 2.95 12.78 29.47
C LEU A 234 2.75 11.75 30.59
N ASP A 235 2.97 10.47 30.31
CA ASP A 235 2.87 9.39 31.31
C ASP A 235 3.88 9.62 32.44
N THR A 236 5.15 9.89 32.11
CA THR A 236 6.19 10.17 33.12
C THR A 236 5.87 11.39 33.97
N LEU A 237 5.38 12.48 33.36
CA LEU A 237 4.94 13.68 34.09
C LEU A 237 3.73 13.42 34.98
N SER A 238 2.75 12.63 34.53
CA SER A 238 1.59 12.26 35.35
C SER A 238 1.99 11.43 36.57
N HIS A 239 2.88 10.44 36.38
CA HIS A 239 3.38 9.62 37.47
C HIS A 239 4.15 10.47 38.50
N ALA A 240 4.99 11.40 38.03
CA ALA A 240 5.71 12.32 38.91
C ALA A 240 4.76 13.18 39.76
N LYS A 241 3.71 13.76 39.14
CA LYS A 241 2.70 14.55 39.86
C LYS A 241 1.93 13.74 40.90
N VAL A 242 1.55 12.51 40.56
CA VAL A 242 0.84 11.62 41.51
C VAL A 242 1.74 11.29 42.70
N ILE A 243 3.02 10.99 42.47
CA ILE A 243 3.99 10.74 43.55
C ILE A 243 4.15 11.96 44.46
N GLU A 244 4.22 13.16 43.88
CA GLU A 244 4.31 14.41 44.64
C GLU A 244 3.06 14.66 45.50
N GLN A 245 1.86 14.43 44.94
CA GLN A 245 0.60 14.54 45.68
C GLN A 245 0.54 13.56 46.87
N ILE A 246 0.96 12.31 46.68
CA ILE A 246 1.02 11.31 47.75
C ILE A 246 2.00 11.74 48.84
N LYS A 247 3.18 12.25 48.47
CA LYS A 247 4.15 12.78 49.44
C LYS A 247 3.57 13.93 50.26
N ASN A 248 2.90 14.88 49.60
CA ASN A 248 2.31 16.04 50.27
C ASN A 248 1.13 15.67 51.18
N GLN A 249 0.33 14.67 50.82
CA GLN A 249 -0.73 14.14 51.71
C GLN A 249 -0.16 13.43 52.94
N ASN A 250 0.91 12.65 52.78
CA ASN A 250 1.52 11.91 53.88
C ASN A 250 2.29 12.80 54.85
N THR A 251 2.89 13.91 54.40
CA THR A 251 3.55 14.89 55.30
C THR A 251 2.57 15.71 56.12
N HIS A 252 1.29 15.76 55.73
CA HIS A 252 0.24 16.51 56.41
C HIS A 252 -0.70 15.63 57.26
N SER A 253 -0.37 14.34 57.46
CA SER A 253 -1.04 13.51 58.48
C SER A 253 -0.65 14.02 59.87
N PRO A 254 -1.57 14.63 60.66
CA PRO A 254 -1.28 14.99 62.04
C PRO A 254 -1.03 13.69 62.80
N GLY A 255 0.09 13.64 63.54
CA GLY A 255 0.41 12.50 64.39
C GLY A 255 -0.77 12.13 65.29
N GLY A 256 -1.15 10.85 65.22
CA GLY A 256 -1.77 10.15 66.35
C GLY A 256 -0.67 9.61 67.26
#